data_AF-A0A267MGT8-F1
#
_entry.id   AF-A0A267MGT8-F1
#
_cell.length_a   1.000
_cell.length_b   1.000
_cell.length_c   1.000
_cell.angle_alpha   90.00
_cell.angle_beta   90.00
_cell.angle_gamma   90.00
#
_symmetry.space_group_name_H-M   'P 1'
#
loop_
_entity.id
_entity.type
_entity.pdbx_description
1 polymer ?
#
loop_
_entity_poly.entity_id
_entity_poly.type
_entity_poly.pdbx_seq_one_letter_code
_entity_poly.pdbx_strand_id
1 'polypeptide(L)'
;MYIIKQTIKQKRLSFWKLCLMIIGTIITLDISLRLLKIVSPILATIGALLSFGLAVCACLYIIYRRISYYNYKIIGDELIMERVFGRASHSFLSLKLSELDLFEAYDKADIEKIKEKKAKTYKFISTRETKNWYIGEFTRGGDVYRFVFEPNKELLNAINAVMSY
;
A
#
# COMPACT_ATOMS: atom_id res chain seq x y z
N MET A 1 28.66 -8.42 -8.07
CA MET A 1 27.20 -8.31 -8.24
C MET A 1 26.58 -8.09 -6.87
N TYR A 2 26.22 -6.86 -6.52
CA TYR A 2 25.66 -6.52 -5.21
C TYR A 2 24.13 -6.54 -5.30
N ILE A 3 23.48 -7.17 -4.32
CA ILE A 3 22.03 -7.32 -4.28
C ILE A 3 21.56 -6.86 -2.91
N ILE A 4 20.87 -5.72 -2.86
CA ILE A 4 20.23 -5.23 -1.63
C ILE A 4 18.75 -5.57 -1.72
N LYS A 5 18.23 -6.22 -0.68
CA LYS A 5 16.79 -6.55 -0.61
C LYS A 5 16.21 -5.93 0.65
N GLN A 6 15.19 -5.10 0.47
CA GLN A 6 14.39 -4.57 1.55
C GLN A 6 12.94 -5.01 1.37
N THR A 7 12.45 -5.81 2.32
CA THR A 7 11.02 -6.13 2.40
C THR A 7 10.35 -5.19 3.39
N ILE A 8 9.56 -4.23 2.90
CA ILE A 8 8.68 -3.47 3.78
C ILE A 8 7.37 -4.23 3.95
N LYS A 9 7.34 -5.00 5.03
CA LYS A 9 6.10 -5.60 5.51
C LYS A 9 5.27 -4.49 6.15
N GLN A 10 4.09 -4.22 5.58
CA GLN A 10 3.05 -3.46 6.24
C GLN A 10 2.87 -3.98 7.68
N LYS A 11 2.91 -3.07 8.66
CA LYS A 11 2.85 -3.39 10.10
C LYS A 11 1.72 -4.39 10.33
N ARG A 12 2.06 -5.61 10.75
CA ARG A 12 1.05 -6.62 11.10
C ARG A 12 0.18 -6.01 12.18
N LEU A 13 -1.11 -5.84 11.91
CA LEU A 13 -2.04 -5.56 12.99
C LEU A 13 -1.96 -6.73 13.96
N SER A 14 -1.92 -6.42 15.25
CA SER A 14 -1.99 -7.44 16.29
C SER A 14 -3.17 -8.35 15.99
N PHE A 15 -2.95 -9.66 16.05
CA PHE A 15 -4.00 -10.67 15.84
C PHE A 15 -5.27 -10.34 16.63
N TRP A 16 -5.10 -9.82 17.85
CA TRP A 16 -6.17 -9.31 18.70
C TRP A 16 -7.01 -8.20 18.09
N LYS A 17 -6.41 -7.27 17.34
CA LYS A 17 -7.16 -6.21 16.64
C LYS A 17 -7.99 -6.76 15.49
N LEU A 18 -7.52 -7.83 14.81
CA LEU A 18 -8.29 -8.52 13.78
C LEU A 18 -9.46 -9.29 14.40
N CYS A 19 -9.20 -10.06 15.47
CA CYS A 19 -10.26 -10.74 16.21
C CYS A 19 -11.30 -9.76 16.75
N LEU A 20 -10.90 -8.63 17.34
CA LEU A 20 -11.82 -7.59 17.79
C LEU A 20 -12.65 -6.98 16.66
N MET A 21 -12.09 -6.76 15.48
CA MET A 21 -12.86 -6.27 14.33
C MET A 21 -13.92 -7.27 13.87
N ILE A 22 -13.58 -8.58 13.83
CA ILE A 22 -14.50 -9.66 13.43
C ILE A 22 -15.60 -9.83 14.49
N ILE A 23 -15.21 -9.92 15.76
CA ILE A 23 -16.15 -10.03 16.89
C ILE A 23 -17.08 -8.81 16.93
N GLY A 24 -16.52 -7.60 16.75
CA GLY A 24 -17.30 -6.36 16.70
C GLY A 24 -18.34 -6.36 15.58
N THR A 25 -17.98 -6.83 14.38
CA THR A 25 -18.93 -6.93 13.27
C THR A 25 -20.04 -7.94 13.56
N ILE A 26 -19.72 -9.12 14.11
CA ILE A 26 -20.71 -10.12 14.51
C ILE A 26 -21.66 -9.57 15.59
N ILE A 27 -21.14 -8.87 16.60
CA ILE A 27 -21.96 -8.25 17.66
C ILE A 27 -22.88 -7.19 17.07
N THR A 28 -22.37 -6.30 16.21
CA THR A 28 -23.22 -5.28 15.58
C THR A 28 -24.34 -5.90 14.74
N LEU A 29 -24.07 -7.00 14.05
CA LEU A 29 -25.06 -7.74 13.28
C LEU A 29 -26.13 -8.36 14.17
N ASP A 30 -25.75 -9.00 15.28
CA ASP A 30 -26.70 -9.59 16.21
C ASP A 30 -27.61 -8.52 16.84
N ILE A 31 -27.05 -7.35 17.18
CA ILE A 31 -27.82 -6.20 17.70
C ILE A 31 -28.79 -5.68 16.64
N SER A 32 -28.34 -5.47 15.39
CA SER A 32 -29.20 -5.02 14.29
C SER A 32 -30.35 -6.01 14.05
N LEU A 33 -30.09 -7.31 14.10
CA LEU A 33 -31.11 -8.34 13.92
C LEU A 33 -32.14 -8.36 15.05
N ARG A 34 -31.71 -8.18 16.30
CA ARG A 34 -32.64 -8.08 17.43
C ARG A 34 -33.56 -6.87 17.30
N LEU A 35 -33.02 -5.72 16.88
CA LEU A 35 -33.82 -4.51 16.64
C LEU A 35 -34.83 -4.69 15.51
N LEU A 36 -34.42 -5.30 14.39
CA LEU A 36 -35.32 -5.56 13.25
C LEU A 36 -36.41 -6.59 13.57
N LYS A 37 -36.10 -7.61 14.39
CA LYS A 37 -37.09 -8.62 14.83
C LYS A 37 -38.26 -8.03 15.61
N ILE A 38 -38.04 -6.93 16.34
CA ILE A 38 -39.10 -6.25 17.11
C ILE A 38 -40.11 -5.58 16.16
N VAL A 39 -39.67 -5.12 14.98
CA VAL A 39 -40.52 -4.36 14.05
C VAL A 39 -41.33 -5.30 13.14
N SER A 40 -40.70 -6.32 12.56
CA SER A 40 -41.41 -7.35 11.77
C SER A 40 -40.53 -8.58 11.54
N PRO A 41 -41.07 -9.80 11.74
CA PRO A 41 -40.31 -11.04 11.55
C PRO A 41 -39.89 -11.28 10.09
N ILE A 42 -40.65 -10.79 9.11
CA ILE A 42 -40.33 -10.95 7.67
C ILE A 42 -39.18 -10.02 7.26
N LEU A 43 -39.18 -8.79 7.76
CA LEU A 43 -38.08 -7.84 7.55
C LEU A 43 -36.78 -8.31 8.23
N ALA A 44 -36.90 -9.02 9.36
CA ALA A 44 -35.74 -9.61 10.03
C ALA A 44 -35.04 -10.69 9.19
N THR A 45 -35.79 -11.53 8.46
CA THR A 45 -35.19 -12.57 7.60
C THR A 45 -34.47 -11.96 6.39
N ILE A 46 -35.10 -10.98 5.73
CA ILE A 46 -34.49 -10.27 4.59
C ILE A 46 -33.26 -9.46 5.06
N GLY A 47 -33.40 -8.77 6.20
CA GLY A 47 -32.31 -8.04 6.84
C GLY A 47 -31.12 -8.94 7.17
N ALA A 48 -31.35 -10.16 7.67
CA ALA A 48 -30.29 -11.13 7.97
C ALA A 48 -29.51 -11.55 6.73
N LEU A 49 -30.20 -11.82 5.62
CA LEU A 49 -29.55 -12.22 4.38
C LEU A 49 -28.66 -11.08 3.84
N LEU A 50 -29.17 -9.84 3.87
CA LEU A 50 -28.46 -8.65 3.41
C LEU A 50 -27.23 -8.35 4.29
N SER A 51 -27.42 -8.42 5.61
CA SER A 51 -26.39 -8.27 6.62
C SER A 51 -25.26 -9.29 6.47
N PHE A 52 -25.59 -10.55 6.21
CA PHE A 52 -24.59 -11.59 5.97
C PHE A 52 -23.77 -11.29 4.71
N GLY A 53 -24.43 -10.89 3.62
CA GLY A 53 -23.74 -10.49 2.39
C GLY A 53 -22.77 -9.32 2.61
N LEU A 54 -23.21 -8.29 3.34
CA LEU A 54 -22.35 -7.14 3.70
C LEU A 54 -21.16 -7.55 4.56
N ALA A 55 -21.35 -8.46 5.51
CA ALA A 55 -20.27 -8.97 6.36
C ALA A 55 -19.20 -9.71 5.54
N VAL A 56 -19.62 -10.59 4.63
CA VAL A 56 -18.72 -11.31 3.73
C VAL A 56 -17.95 -10.34 2.84
N CYS A 57 -18.63 -9.37 2.24
CA CYS A 57 -17.98 -8.32 1.43
C CYS A 57 -16.99 -7.50 2.25
N ALA A 58 -17.33 -7.11 3.47
CA ALA A 58 -16.45 -6.36 4.37
C ALA A 58 -15.21 -7.18 4.75
N CYS A 59 -15.38 -8.46 5.08
CA CYS A 59 -14.27 -9.38 5.36
C CYS A 59 -13.35 -9.52 4.13
N LEU A 60 -13.89 -9.79 2.95
CA LEU A 60 -13.11 -9.89 1.71
C LEU A 60 -12.36 -8.60 1.41
N TYR A 61 -13.01 -7.44 1.57
CA TYR A 61 -12.38 -6.13 1.37
C TYR A 61 -11.23 -5.88 2.36
N ILE A 62 -11.41 -6.22 3.64
CA ILE A 62 -10.37 -6.12 4.66
C ILE A 62 -9.21 -7.03 4.30
N ILE A 63 -9.47 -8.29 3.93
CA ILE A 63 -8.43 -9.26 3.55
C ILE A 63 -7.65 -8.74 2.33
N TYR A 64 -8.36 -8.34 1.26
CA TYR A 64 -7.75 -7.85 0.02
C TYR A 64 -6.86 -6.63 0.25
N ARG A 65 -7.32 -5.67 1.07
CA ARG A 65 -6.56 -4.46 1.39
C ARG A 65 -5.31 -4.72 2.25
N ARG A 66 -5.23 -5.87 2.94
CA ARG A 66 -4.19 -6.16 3.95
C ARG A 66 -3.11 -7.13 3.47
N ILE A 67 -3.36 -7.83 2.37
CA ILE A 67 -2.43 -8.84 1.82
C ILE A 67 -1.28 -8.19 1.01
N SER A 68 -1.39 -6.92 0.61
CA SER A 68 -0.36 -6.28 -0.19
C SER A 68 0.83 -5.82 0.66
N TYR A 69 1.98 -6.48 0.49
CA TYR A 69 3.28 -6.04 1.00
C TYR A 69 4.11 -5.45 -0.14
N TYR A 70 5.03 -4.54 0.17
CA TYR A 70 5.93 -3.95 -0.81
C TYR A 70 7.34 -4.50 -0.62
N ASN A 71 7.93 -4.99 -1.70
CA ASN A 71 9.31 -5.44 -1.77
C ASN A 71 10.09 -4.46 -2.63
N TYR A 72 11.22 -3.99 -2.10
CA TYR A 72 12.21 -3.19 -2.83
C TYR A 72 13.46 -4.03 -2.98
N LYS A 73 13.98 -4.12 -4.20
CA LYS A 73 15.22 -4.83 -4.50
C LYS A 73 16.06 -3.93 -5.38
N ILE A 74 17.33 -3.79 -5.04
CA ILE A 74 18.35 -3.23 -5.93
C ILE A 74 19.21 -4.40 -6.41
N ILE A 75 19.26 -4.60 -7.72
CA ILE A 75 20.08 -5.63 -8.37
C ILE A 75 21.02 -4.91 -9.34
N GLY A 76 22.28 -4.74 -8.95
CA GLY A 76 23.21 -3.91 -9.73
C GLY A 76 22.74 -2.45 -9.75
N ASP A 77 22.36 -1.97 -10.95
CA ASP A 77 21.87 -0.61 -11.20
C ASP A 77 20.33 -0.53 -11.31
N GLU A 78 19.62 -1.65 -11.13
CA GLU A 78 18.16 -1.69 -11.27
C GLU A 78 17.45 -1.65 -9.93
N LEU A 79 16.56 -0.67 -9.76
CA LEU A 79 15.60 -0.58 -8.68
C LEU A 79 14.28 -1.25 -9.10
N ILE A 80 13.97 -2.35 -8.42
CA ILE A 80 12.77 -3.14 -8.64
C ILE A 80 11.84 -2.97 -7.43
N MET A 81 10.62 -2.51 -7.70
CA MET A 81 9.55 -2.38 -6.73
C MET A 81 8.43 -3.35 -7.07
N GLU A 82 8.25 -4.33 -6.19
CA GLU A 82 7.24 -5.38 -6.33
C GLU A 82 6.11 -5.14 -5.33
N ARG A 83 4.88 -5.28 -5.81
CA ARG A 83 3.72 -5.40 -4.94
C ARG A 83 3.39 -6.88 -4.81
N VAL A 84 3.62 -7.41 -3.62
CA VAL A 84 3.35 -8.82 -3.32
C VAL A 84 1.97 -8.96 -2.71
N PHE A 85 1.11 -9.72 -3.35
CA PHE A 85 -0.18 -10.14 -2.83
C PHE A 85 -0.10 -11.62 -2.42
N GLY A 86 0.06 -11.89 -1.13
CA GLY A 86 0.04 -13.25 -0.61
C GLY A 86 1.27 -14.04 -1.07
N ARG A 87 1.08 -14.99 -2.00
CA ARG A 87 2.17 -15.75 -2.66
C ARG A 87 2.51 -15.25 -4.06
N ALA A 88 1.71 -14.36 -4.65
CA ALA A 88 1.96 -13.80 -5.98
C ALA A 88 2.74 -12.47 -5.86
N SER A 89 3.95 -12.43 -6.40
CA SER A 89 4.73 -11.19 -6.55
C SER A 89 4.52 -10.64 -7.95
N HIS A 90 3.83 -9.51 -8.06
CA HIS A 90 3.82 -8.74 -9.30
C HIS A 90 4.91 -7.68 -9.22
N SER A 91 5.90 -7.79 -10.12
CA SER A 91 6.83 -6.69 -10.38
C SER A 91 6.02 -5.54 -10.94
N PHE A 92 5.90 -4.47 -10.16
CA PHE A 92 5.00 -3.36 -10.46
C PHE A 92 5.77 -2.23 -11.11
N LEU A 93 7.04 -2.04 -10.75
CA LEU A 93 7.93 -1.10 -11.39
C LEU A 93 9.37 -1.59 -11.36
N SER A 94 10.05 -1.49 -12.50
CA SER A 94 11.48 -1.74 -12.64
C SER A 94 12.09 -0.58 -13.41
N LEU A 95 13.07 0.09 -12.81
CA LEU A 95 13.78 1.23 -13.40
C LEU A 95 15.26 1.14 -13.08
N LYS A 96 16.11 1.61 -14.00
CA LYS A 96 17.54 1.79 -13.74
C LYS A 96 17.72 3.05 -12.92
N LEU A 97 18.62 3.03 -11.94
CA LEU A 97 18.91 4.22 -11.13
C LEU A 97 19.45 5.35 -12.02
N SER A 98 20.14 5.02 -13.12
CA SER A 98 20.54 5.99 -14.14
C SER A 98 19.39 6.68 -14.89
N GLU A 99 18.17 6.11 -14.87
CA GLU A 99 16.97 6.70 -15.50
C GLU A 99 16.25 7.67 -14.54
N LEU A 100 16.73 7.85 -13.31
CA LEU A 100 16.15 8.78 -12.35
C LEU A 100 16.48 10.22 -12.73
N ASP A 101 15.44 10.98 -13.06
CA ASP A 101 15.55 12.42 -13.31
C ASP A 101 15.64 13.20 -11.99
N LEU A 102 14.98 12.70 -10.93
CA LEU A 102 14.92 13.36 -9.63
C LEU A 102 14.75 12.32 -8.52
N PHE A 103 15.45 12.53 -7.41
CA PHE A 103 15.30 11.72 -6.20
C PHE A 103 15.49 12.60 -4.95
N GLU A 104 14.43 12.82 -4.18
CA GLU A 104 14.49 13.69 -3.00
C GLU A 104 13.54 13.23 -1.89
N ALA A 105 13.74 13.80 -0.70
CA ALA A 105 12.88 13.54 0.45
C ALA A 105 11.52 14.24 0.26
N TYR A 106 10.43 13.54 0.54
CA TYR A 106 9.06 13.99 0.24
C TYR A 106 8.68 15.31 0.93
N ASP A 107 9.28 15.58 2.08
CA ASP A 107 9.13 16.77 2.90
C ASP A 107 9.90 18.00 2.37
N LYS A 108 10.96 17.77 1.58
CA LYS A 108 11.72 18.82 0.89
C LYS A 108 11.21 19.08 -0.52
N ALA A 109 10.49 18.12 -1.06
CA ALA A 109 9.92 18.18 -2.39
C ALA A 109 8.87 19.31 -2.46
N ASP A 110 8.96 20.16 -3.48
CA ASP A 110 7.97 21.22 -3.71
C ASP A 110 6.66 20.58 -4.20
N ILE A 111 5.81 20.18 -3.25
CA ILE A 111 4.57 19.44 -3.50
C ILE A 111 3.65 20.18 -4.47
N GLU A 112 3.73 21.52 -4.54
CA GLU A 112 2.91 22.32 -5.44
C GLU A 112 3.40 22.21 -6.89
N LYS A 113 4.70 22.39 -7.16
CA LYS A 113 5.29 22.10 -8.48
C LYS A 113 5.08 20.65 -8.93
N ILE A 114 5.14 19.73 -7.97
CA ILE A 114 4.95 18.30 -8.18
C ILE A 114 3.51 18.01 -8.61
N LYS A 115 2.51 18.68 -8.02
CA LYS A 115 1.09 18.52 -8.40
C LYS A 115 0.77 19.10 -9.78
N GLU A 116 1.47 20.15 -10.21
CA GLU A 116 1.24 20.80 -11.51
C GLU A 116 1.71 19.94 -12.69
N LYS A 117 2.76 19.14 -12.52
CA LYS A 117 3.17 18.16 -13.54
C LYS A 117 2.15 17.02 -13.65
N LYS A 118 1.61 16.80 -14.85
CA LYS A 118 0.84 15.59 -15.21
C LYS A 118 1.76 14.36 -15.20
N ALA A 119 2.05 13.82 -14.01
CA ALA A 119 2.86 12.62 -13.84
C ALA A 119 2.02 11.44 -13.36
N LYS A 120 2.24 10.25 -13.95
CA LYS A 120 1.63 9.01 -13.46
C LYS A 120 2.29 8.64 -12.13
N THR A 121 1.54 8.79 -11.03
CA THR A 121 2.09 8.64 -9.67
C THR A 121 1.77 7.27 -9.09
N TYR A 122 2.82 6.52 -8.73
CA TYR A 122 2.77 5.25 -8.04
C TYR A 122 3.14 5.41 -6.56
N LYS A 123 2.35 4.83 -5.66
CA LYS A 123 2.56 4.93 -4.21
C LYS A 123 2.89 3.57 -3.62
N PHE A 124 4.14 3.39 -3.22
CA PHE A 124 4.68 2.23 -2.52
C PHE A 124 4.99 2.62 -1.06
N ILE A 125 3.98 3.09 -0.35
CA ILE A 125 4.13 3.51 1.05
C ILE A 125 3.24 2.65 1.94
N SER A 126 3.80 2.23 3.07
CA SER A 126 3.11 1.36 4.03
C SER A 126 2.70 2.11 5.30
N THR A 127 3.47 3.12 5.68
CA THR A 127 3.23 3.99 6.83
C THR A 127 2.41 5.22 6.42
N ARG A 128 1.84 5.92 7.41
CA ARG A 128 1.18 7.22 7.22
C ARG A 128 2.11 8.39 7.55
N GLU A 129 3.33 8.10 8.01
CA GLU A 129 4.28 9.10 8.46
C GLU A 129 5.17 9.53 7.30
N THR A 130 5.03 10.78 6.87
CA THR A 130 5.65 11.31 5.66
C THR A 130 7.14 11.60 5.78
N LYS A 131 7.70 11.61 7.00
CA LYS A 131 9.09 11.99 7.29
C LYS A 131 10.14 11.06 6.67
N ASN A 132 9.77 9.83 6.37
CA ASN A 132 10.68 8.83 5.79
C ASN A 132 10.34 8.53 4.33
N TRP A 133 9.46 9.33 3.71
CA TRP A 133 9.08 9.11 2.32
C TRP A 133 10.08 9.80 1.40
N TYR A 134 10.39 9.12 0.31
CA TYR A 134 11.20 9.64 -0.78
C TYR A 134 10.37 9.60 -2.06
N ILE A 135 10.60 10.59 -2.91
CA ILE A 135 9.98 10.72 -4.22
C ILE A 135 11.05 10.56 -5.29
N GLY A 136 10.76 9.73 -6.29
CA GLY A 136 11.56 9.60 -7.49
C GLY A 136 10.73 9.96 -8.73
N GLU A 137 11.35 10.67 -9.68
CA GLU A 137 10.79 10.91 -11.02
C GLU A 137 11.69 10.29 -12.08
N PHE A 138 11.06 9.75 -13.13
CA PHE A 138 11.75 9.25 -14.31
C PHE A 138 10.87 9.42 -15.54
N THR A 139 11.50 9.63 -16.69
CA THR A 139 10.81 9.82 -17.96
C THR A 139 10.96 8.59 -18.85
N ARG A 140 9.84 8.02 -19.31
CA ARG A 140 9.86 6.86 -20.22
C ARG A 140 8.85 7.05 -21.34
N GLY A 141 9.33 7.02 -22.59
CA GLY A 141 8.46 7.17 -23.76
C GLY A 141 7.76 8.53 -23.83
N GLY A 142 8.38 9.60 -23.32
CA GLY A 142 7.81 10.95 -23.29
C GLY A 142 6.84 11.23 -22.13
N ASP A 143 6.44 10.20 -21.39
CA ASP A 143 5.62 10.34 -20.18
C ASP A 143 6.51 10.45 -18.93
N VAL A 144 6.16 11.37 -18.03
CA VAL A 144 6.77 11.49 -16.70
C VAL A 144 6.07 10.54 -15.74
N TYR A 145 6.85 9.69 -15.12
CA TYR A 145 6.40 8.77 -14.07
C TYR A 145 7.00 9.19 -12.75
N ARG A 146 6.20 9.00 -11.70
CA ARG A 146 6.57 9.36 -10.34
C ARG A 146 6.31 8.19 -9.43
N PHE A 147 7.23 7.93 -8.51
CA PHE A 147 7.01 6.95 -7.45
C PHE A 147 7.32 7.54 -6.09
N VAL A 148 6.55 7.12 -5.09
CA VAL A 148 6.76 7.49 -3.68
C VAL A 148 6.95 6.20 -2.90
N PHE A 149 8.02 6.11 -2.12
CA PHE A 149 8.37 4.92 -1.35
C PHE A 149 9.14 5.28 -0.07
N GLU A 150 9.40 4.30 0.78
CA GLU A 150 9.96 4.50 2.13
C GLU A 150 11.28 3.70 2.29
N PRO A 151 12.39 4.11 1.65
CA PRO A 151 13.65 3.36 1.72
C PRO A 151 14.19 3.27 3.16
N ASN A 152 14.82 2.14 3.51
CA ASN A 152 15.66 2.08 4.72
C ASN A 152 16.98 2.80 4.46
N LYS A 153 17.78 2.99 5.52
CA LYS A 153 19.09 3.65 5.41
C LYS A 153 20.03 2.99 4.39
N GLU A 154 20.01 1.67 4.31
CA GLU A 154 20.89 0.90 3.41
C GLU A 154 20.53 1.14 1.94
N LEU A 155 19.23 1.05 1.60
CA LEU A 155 18.72 1.27 0.26
C LEU A 155 18.88 2.75 -0.16
N LEU A 156 18.62 3.67 0.77
CA LEU A 156 18.82 5.10 0.55
C LEU A 156 20.28 5.43 0.24
N ASN A 157 21.22 4.88 1.03
CA ASN A 157 22.65 5.09 0.81
C ASN A 157 23.09 4.53 -0.54
N ALA A 158 22.56 3.37 -0.95
CA ALA A 158 22.86 2.78 -2.25
C ALA A 158 22.38 3.65 -3.41
N ILE A 159 21.16 4.21 -3.33
CA ILE A 159 20.63 5.12 -4.35
C ILE A 159 21.45 6.41 -4.41
N ASN A 160 21.72 7.03 -3.26
CA ASN A 160 22.52 8.26 -3.19
C ASN A 160 23.94 8.05 -3.72
N ALA A 161 24.53 6.89 -3.46
CA ALA A 161 25.86 6.56 -3.96
C ALA A 161 25.92 6.45 -5.49
N VAL A 162 24.81 6.09 -6.15
CA VAL A 162 24.74 6.05 -7.63
C VAL A 162 24.44 7.43 -8.20
N MET A 163 23.57 8.21 -7.54
CA MET A 163 23.17 9.56 -8.00
C MET A 163 24.24 10.64 -7.73
N SER A 164 25.25 10.37 -6.90
CA SER A 164 26.32 11.32 -6.58
C SER A 164 27.56 11.21 -7.51
N TYR A 165 27.49 10.36 -8.53
CA TYR A 165 28.45 10.27 -9.64
C TYR A 165 27.82 10.85 -10.91
#